data_AF-A0A947IPP5-F1
#
_entry.id   AF-A0A947IPP5-F1
#
_cell.length_a   1.000
_cell.length_b   1.000
_cell.length_c   1.000
_cell.angle_alpha   90.00
_cell.angle_beta   90.00
_cell.angle_gamma   90.00
#
_symmetry.space_group_name_H-M   'P 1'
#
loop_
_entity.id
_entity.type
_entity.pdbx_description
1 polymer ?
#
loop_
_entity_poly.entity_id
_entity_poly.type
_entity_poly.pdbx_seq_one_letter_code
_entity_poly.pdbx_strand_id
1 'polypeptide(L)'
;MNKSLDAYRKSIWPLPQQLQTSDGNMRRLGVEIEFTGMEINAIVDIIISLYGGKAEPVSDYEINVVDSSLGTFGVELDFSYIKRISRERHESADNNDLEELAEAIVGAIAKQLVPFEVVAPPIAMNELWQLETLFQKLRDSDAQGTHASAKNAFGLQLNPEMPDCSAETIRDYLRAFLCLYDWLKMRCDVDFSRRLTSYVDPFGKDYVRLLLKADYAPDINQLIDDYLEYNPTRNRALDMLPLFSHIDDERLRRSVKDDRVKARPTLHYRLPN
;
A
#
# COMPACT_ATOMS: atom_id res chain seq x y z
N MET A 1 -5.69 24.52 -14.87
CA MET A 1 -5.67 23.23 -15.58
C MET A 1 -6.45 23.36 -16.88
N ASN A 2 -6.00 22.72 -17.96
CA ASN A 2 -6.68 22.75 -19.26
C ASN A 2 -7.80 21.70 -19.25
N LYS A 3 -9.06 22.14 -19.07
CA LYS A 3 -10.24 21.25 -18.98
C LYS A 3 -10.34 20.23 -20.13
N SER A 4 -9.83 20.58 -21.31
CA SER A 4 -9.81 19.68 -22.47
C SER A 4 -8.81 18.53 -22.30
N LEU A 5 -7.67 18.78 -21.67
CA LEU A 5 -6.64 17.76 -21.42
C LEU A 5 -7.08 16.82 -20.29
N ASP A 6 -7.69 17.36 -19.24
CA ASP A 6 -8.19 16.57 -18.12
C ASP A 6 -9.30 15.61 -18.56
N ALA A 7 -10.24 16.08 -19.40
CA ALA A 7 -11.27 15.24 -19.99
C ALA A 7 -10.67 14.12 -20.87
N TYR A 8 -9.62 14.45 -21.63
CA TYR A 8 -8.91 13.46 -22.44
C TYR A 8 -8.22 12.40 -21.58
N ARG A 9 -7.43 12.81 -20.56
CA ARG A 9 -6.76 11.89 -19.62
C ARG A 9 -7.76 10.96 -18.93
N LYS A 10 -8.87 11.53 -18.45
CA LYS A 10 -9.96 10.76 -17.84
C LYS A 10 -10.56 9.73 -18.81
N SER A 11 -10.71 10.07 -20.09
CA SER A 11 -11.32 9.17 -21.09
C SER A 11 -10.45 7.97 -21.48
N ILE A 12 -9.13 8.09 -21.34
CA ILE A 12 -8.17 7.02 -21.70
C ILE A 12 -7.66 6.25 -20.48
N TRP A 13 -8.06 6.64 -19.26
CA TRP A 13 -7.59 6.01 -18.05
C TRP A 13 -8.10 4.56 -17.98
N PRO A 14 -7.22 3.57 -17.74
CA PRO A 14 -7.64 2.18 -17.66
C PRO A 14 -8.50 1.96 -16.42
N LEU A 15 -9.69 1.40 -16.62
CA LEU A 15 -10.63 1.04 -15.55
C LEU A 15 -10.89 -0.47 -15.55
N PRO A 16 -11.13 -1.07 -14.37
CA PRO A 16 -11.50 -2.48 -14.31
C PRO A 16 -12.89 -2.72 -14.92
N GLN A 17 -13.19 -3.98 -15.26
CA GLN A 17 -14.50 -4.34 -15.80
C GLN A 17 -15.65 -4.05 -14.81
N GLN A 18 -15.43 -4.31 -13.52
CA GLN A 18 -16.40 -4.00 -12.46
C GLN A 18 -16.09 -2.63 -11.86
N LEU A 19 -16.91 -1.63 -12.22
CA LEU A 19 -16.72 -0.24 -11.81
C LEU A 19 -17.40 0.10 -10.48
N GLN A 20 -18.49 -0.58 -10.16
CA GLN A 20 -19.34 -0.26 -9.03
C GLN A 20 -19.27 -1.33 -7.95
N THR A 21 -19.54 -0.92 -6.70
CA THR A 21 -19.82 -1.84 -5.61
C THR A 21 -21.23 -2.41 -5.77
N SER A 22 -21.58 -3.43 -4.97
CA SER A 22 -22.95 -3.97 -4.88
C SER A 22 -24.01 -2.91 -4.57
N ASP A 23 -23.60 -1.81 -3.93
CA ASP A 23 -24.47 -0.68 -3.57
C ASP A 23 -24.58 0.38 -4.69
N GLY A 24 -23.97 0.14 -5.85
CA GLY A 24 -24.00 1.04 -7.02
C GLY A 24 -23.01 2.21 -6.93
N ASN A 25 -22.18 2.28 -5.88
CA ASN A 25 -21.17 3.33 -5.73
C ASN A 25 -19.97 3.06 -6.64
N MET A 26 -19.35 4.10 -7.20
CA MET A 26 -18.08 3.94 -7.90
C MET A 26 -17.03 3.41 -6.93
N ARG A 27 -16.40 2.28 -7.29
CA ARG A 27 -15.32 1.68 -6.51
C ARG A 27 -14.16 2.64 -6.37
N ARG A 28 -13.44 2.50 -5.26
CA ARG A 28 -12.28 3.31 -4.93
C ARG A 28 -11.00 2.49 -4.96
N LEU A 29 -9.87 3.18 -5.06
CA LEU A 29 -8.54 2.63 -4.98
C LEU A 29 -7.74 3.49 -4.01
N GLY A 30 -7.29 2.90 -2.91
CA GLY A 30 -6.24 3.49 -2.07
C GLY A 30 -4.90 3.32 -2.76
N VAL A 31 -4.03 4.33 -2.65
CA VAL A 31 -2.69 4.30 -3.24
C VAL A 31 -1.70 4.80 -2.21
N GLU A 32 -0.65 4.02 -1.98
CA GLU A 32 0.44 4.34 -1.07
C GLU A 32 1.73 4.28 -1.89
N ILE A 33 2.57 5.33 -1.84
CA ILE A 33 3.84 5.38 -2.56
C ILE A 33 4.97 5.80 -1.64
N GLU A 34 6.12 5.14 -1.76
CA GLU A 34 7.32 5.44 -1.01
C GLU A 34 8.41 6.03 -1.93
N PHE A 35 9.16 7.01 -1.43
CA PHE A 35 10.30 7.61 -2.16
C PHE A 35 11.23 8.37 -1.21
N THR A 36 12.44 8.68 -1.68
CA THR A 36 13.44 9.54 -1.00
C THR A 36 13.71 10.82 -1.76
N GLY A 37 14.64 11.66 -1.28
CA GLY A 37 15.13 12.84 -2.01
C GLY A 37 14.30 14.10 -1.82
N MET A 38 13.36 14.09 -0.87
CA MET A 38 12.48 15.23 -0.61
C MET A 38 12.32 15.48 0.89
N GLU A 39 12.09 16.75 1.24
CA GLU A 39 11.64 17.16 2.57
C GLU A 39 10.12 16.99 2.70
N ILE A 40 9.64 16.60 3.89
CA ILE A 40 8.21 16.38 4.15
C ILE A 40 7.34 17.59 3.79
N ASN A 41 7.81 18.81 4.09
CA ASN A 41 7.08 20.04 3.78
C ASN A 41 6.95 20.27 2.26
N ALA A 42 7.97 19.92 1.48
CA ALA A 42 7.90 20.04 0.01
C ALA A 42 6.85 19.07 -0.58
N ILE A 43 6.74 17.86 -0.02
CA ILE A 43 5.73 16.87 -0.42
C ILE A 43 4.32 17.43 -0.11
N VAL A 44 4.13 17.94 1.11
CA VAL A 44 2.87 18.54 1.55
C VAL A 44 2.47 19.74 0.68
N ASP A 45 3.41 20.63 0.39
CA ASP A 45 3.17 21.81 -0.46
C ASP A 45 2.76 21.41 -1.88
N ILE A 46 3.35 20.35 -2.44
CA ILE A 46 2.95 19.81 -3.75
C ILE A 46 1.50 19.33 -3.70
N ILE A 47 1.13 18.53 -2.69
CA ILE A 47 -0.25 18.02 -2.54
C ILE A 47 -1.23 19.19 -2.41
N ILE A 48 -0.94 20.18 -1.57
CA ILE A 48 -1.78 21.38 -1.40
C ILE A 48 -1.88 22.18 -2.69
N SER A 49 -0.78 22.33 -3.43
CA SER A 49 -0.78 23.07 -4.71
C SER A 49 -1.66 22.41 -5.78
N LEU A 50 -1.75 21.08 -5.77
CA LEU A 50 -2.50 20.30 -6.75
C LEU A 50 -3.97 20.18 -6.38
N TYR A 51 -4.27 19.93 -5.10
CA TYR A 51 -5.59 19.50 -4.65
C TYR A 51 -6.23 20.43 -3.62
N GLY A 52 -5.54 21.48 -3.20
CA GLY A 52 -5.96 22.34 -2.09
C GLY A 52 -5.82 21.65 -0.73
N GLY A 53 -6.56 22.14 0.26
CA GLY A 53 -6.51 21.64 1.62
C GLY A 53 -5.55 22.41 2.52
N LYS A 54 -5.26 21.85 3.69
CA LYS A 54 -4.38 22.43 4.71
C LYS A 54 -3.52 21.36 5.36
N ALA A 55 -2.29 21.74 5.71
CA ALA A 55 -1.40 20.90 6.49
C ALA A 55 -1.87 20.82 7.95
N GLU A 56 -1.98 19.60 8.47
CA GLU A 56 -2.29 19.27 9.85
C GLU A 56 -1.15 18.38 10.39
N PRO A 57 -0.15 18.98 11.05
CA PRO A 57 0.97 18.24 11.61
C PRO A 57 0.51 17.31 12.74
N VAL A 58 0.88 16.04 12.67
CA VAL A 58 0.67 15.05 13.74
C VAL A 58 1.96 14.90 14.56
N SER A 59 3.11 14.88 13.88
CA SER A 59 4.45 14.89 14.47
C SER A 59 5.47 15.54 13.52
N ASP A 60 6.74 15.60 13.92
CA ASP A 60 7.83 16.09 13.05
C ASP A 60 8.03 15.26 11.77
N TYR A 61 7.46 14.05 11.74
CA TYR A 61 7.65 13.06 10.68
C TYR A 61 6.33 12.55 10.10
N GLU A 62 5.21 13.17 10.46
CA GLU A 62 3.86 12.80 10.02
C GLU A 62 3.01 14.06 9.88
N ILE A 63 2.56 14.34 8.66
CA ILE A 63 1.70 15.49 8.34
C ILE A 63 0.53 15.00 7.48
N ASN A 64 -0.69 15.35 7.89
CA ASN A 64 -1.87 15.12 7.07
C ASN A 64 -2.19 16.36 6.23
N VAL A 65 -2.58 16.17 4.97
CA VAL A 65 -3.21 17.22 4.16
C VAL A 65 -4.70 16.96 4.13
N VAL A 66 -5.43 17.66 4.99
CA VAL A 66 -6.89 17.54 5.15
C VAL A 66 -7.62 18.55 4.27
N ASP A 67 -8.92 18.36 4.07
CA ASP A 67 -9.79 19.23 3.27
C ASP A 67 -9.35 19.42 1.80
N SER A 68 -8.56 18.49 1.25
CA SER A 68 -8.22 18.49 -0.18
C SER A 68 -9.42 18.03 -1.02
N SER A 69 -9.42 18.41 -2.30
CA SER A 69 -10.46 18.00 -3.27
C SER A 69 -10.57 16.48 -3.49
N LEU A 70 -9.53 15.71 -3.12
CA LEU A 70 -9.51 14.25 -3.23
C LEU A 70 -9.71 13.53 -1.89
N GLY A 71 -9.73 14.27 -0.76
CA GLY A 71 -9.79 13.72 0.60
C GLY A 71 -8.50 13.95 1.39
N THR A 72 -8.33 13.28 2.51
CA THR A 72 -7.14 13.43 3.35
C THR A 72 -5.97 12.60 2.83
N PHE A 73 -4.84 13.26 2.55
CA PHE A 73 -3.56 12.58 2.32
C PHE A 73 -2.77 12.49 3.62
N GLY A 74 -2.11 11.36 3.85
CA GLY A 74 -1.06 11.24 4.86
C GLY A 74 0.31 11.33 4.20
N VAL A 75 1.24 12.04 4.84
CA VAL A 75 2.66 12.05 4.48
C VAL A 75 3.45 11.69 5.72
N GLU A 76 4.10 10.53 5.72
CA GLU A 76 4.79 10.00 6.89
C GLU A 76 6.16 9.41 6.56
N LEU A 77 7.07 9.44 7.52
CA LEU A 77 8.34 8.74 7.42
C LEU A 77 8.13 7.23 7.51
N ASP A 78 8.72 6.44 6.61
CA ASP A 78 8.52 4.99 6.62
C ASP A 78 9.15 4.34 7.87
N PHE A 79 8.29 3.91 8.80
CA PHE A 79 8.69 3.22 10.02
C PHE A 79 9.34 1.86 9.79
N SER A 80 9.10 1.21 8.63
CA SER A 80 9.73 -0.06 8.28
C SER A 80 11.23 0.10 8.08
N TYR A 81 11.64 1.22 7.47
CA TYR A 81 13.03 1.60 7.30
C TYR A 81 13.73 1.83 8.65
N ILE A 82 13.07 2.52 9.59
CA ILE A 82 13.62 2.75 10.95
C ILE A 82 13.87 1.40 11.66
N LYS A 83 12.90 0.48 11.60
CA LYS A 83 13.03 -0.85 12.21
C LYS A 83 14.17 -1.67 11.59
N ARG A 84 14.43 -1.51 10.30
CA ARG A 84 15.57 -2.18 9.62
C ARG A 84 16.90 -1.68 10.15
N ILE A 85 17.11 -0.36 10.20
CA ILE A 85 18.35 0.23 10.73
C ILE A 85 18.59 -0.22 12.17
N SER A 86 17.53 -0.22 13.00
CA SER A 86 17.61 -0.69 14.38
C SER A 86 18.07 -2.16 14.46
N ARG A 87 17.54 -3.05 13.61
CA ARG A 87 17.95 -4.46 13.57
C ARG A 87 19.40 -4.65 13.12
N GLU A 88 19.81 -3.97 12.05
CA GLU A 88 21.17 -4.06 11.51
C GLU A 88 22.22 -3.60 12.54
N ARG A 89 21.88 -2.64 13.41
CA ARG A 89 22.78 -2.14 14.46
C ARG A 89 22.76 -2.98 15.74
N HIS A 90 21.65 -3.61 16.10
CA HIS A 90 21.57 -4.48 17.27
C HIS A 90 22.37 -5.79 17.14
N GLU A 91 22.82 -6.15 15.94
CA GLU A 91 23.79 -7.25 15.76
C GLU A 91 25.22 -6.87 16.18
N SER A 92 25.47 -5.60 16.56
CA SER A 92 26.75 -5.05 17.03
C SER A 92 26.55 -4.27 18.35
N ALA A 93 26.50 -4.95 19.49
CA ALA A 93 26.00 -4.38 20.76
C ALA A 93 26.96 -3.42 21.51
N ASP A 94 26.43 -2.29 22.03
CA ASP A 94 26.72 -1.70 23.36
C ASP A 94 25.60 -0.72 23.85
N ASN A 95 25.55 -0.35 25.13
CA ASN A 95 24.43 0.41 25.76
C ASN A 95 24.24 1.90 25.32
N ASN A 96 25.03 2.43 24.39
CA ASN A 96 24.90 3.79 23.83
C ASN A 96 23.96 3.87 22.59
N ASP A 97 23.34 2.74 22.22
CA ASP A 97 22.68 2.55 20.92
C ASP A 97 21.51 3.48 20.61
N LEU A 98 20.77 4.00 21.60
CA LEU A 98 19.57 4.79 21.33
C LEU A 98 19.86 6.21 20.85
N GLU A 99 20.85 6.88 21.45
CA GLU A 99 21.22 8.24 21.08
C GLU A 99 21.94 8.23 19.72
N GLU A 100 22.82 7.25 19.49
CA GLU A 100 23.46 7.04 18.19
C GLU A 100 22.49 6.63 17.08
N LEU A 101 21.42 5.88 17.41
CA LEU A 101 20.35 5.56 16.46
C LEU A 101 19.53 6.80 16.13
N ALA A 102 19.19 7.62 17.12
CA ALA A 102 18.48 8.87 16.91
C ALA A 102 19.30 9.83 16.04
N GLU A 103 20.59 10.04 16.35
CA GLU A 103 21.49 10.85 15.52
C GLU A 103 21.63 10.30 14.10
N ALA A 104 21.68 8.98 13.93
CA ALA A 104 21.76 8.36 12.61
C ALA A 104 20.47 8.57 11.80
N ILE A 105 19.30 8.45 12.43
CA ILE A 105 18.01 8.72 11.79
C ILE A 105 17.93 10.19 11.40
N VAL A 106 18.19 11.12 12.34
CA VAL A 106 18.19 12.57 12.08
C VAL A 106 19.17 12.92 10.97
N GLY A 107 20.38 12.38 11.01
CA GLY A 107 21.39 12.59 9.97
C GLY A 107 21.00 12.01 8.61
N ALA A 108 20.26 10.91 8.58
CA ALA A 108 19.74 10.33 7.34
C ALA A 108 18.57 11.15 6.78
N ILE A 109 17.70 11.70 7.63
CA ILE A 109 16.60 12.61 7.23
C ILE A 109 17.18 13.89 6.65
N ALA A 110 18.17 14.51 7.33
CA ALA A 110 18.85 15.71 6.84
C ALA A 110 19.59 15.49 5.50
N LYS A 111 19.95 14.24 5.18
CA LYS A 111 20.53 13.85 3.89
C LYS A 111 19.49 13.32 2.90
N GLN A 112 18.21 13.35 3.26
CA GLN A 112 17.07 12.86 2.47
C GLN A 112 17.21 11.39 2.03
N LEU A 113 17.85 10.58 2.87
CA LEU A 113 18.07 9.15 2.62
C LEU A 113 16.97 8.26 3.22
N VAL A 114 16.12 8.82 4.08
CA VAL A 114 15.00 8.10 4.70
C VAL A 114 13.76 8.22 3.82
N PRO A 115 13.07 7.11 3.50
CA PRO A 115 11.84 7.16 2.72
C PRO A 115 10.73 7.92 3.44
N PHE A 116 9.97 8.68 2.66
CA PHE A 116 8.63 9.12 3.01
C PHE A 116 7.61 8.28 2.23
N GLU A 117 6.50 7.95 2.90
CA GLU A 117 5.30 7.38 2.32
C GLU A 117 4.25 8.48 2.14
N VAL A 118 3.64 8.55 0.96
CA VAL A 118 2.42 9.32 0.71
C VAL A 118 1.25 8.34 0.62
N VAL A 119 0.32 8.45 1.56
CA VAL A 119 -0.93 7.68 1.63
C VAL A 119 -2.05 8.53 1.07
N ALA A 120 -2.53 8.19 -0.13
CA ALA A 120 -3.67 8.86 -0.72
C ALA A 120 -4.99 8.41 -0.06
N PRO A 121 -6.00 9.31 0.02
CA PRO A 121 -7.35 8.88 0.39
C PRO A 121 -7.88 7.88 -0.65
N PRO A 122 -8.88 7.04 -0.32
CA PRO A 122 -9.52 6.17 -1.31
C PRO A 122 -10.14 6.98 -2.46
N ILE A 123 -9.46 7.00 -3.62
CA ILE A 123 -9.86 7.77 -4.80
C ILE A 123 -10.86 6.96 -5.62
N ALA A 124 -11.97 7.58 -6.04
CA ALA A 124 -12.88 6.96 -6.98
C ALA A 124 -12.12 6.56 -8.27
N MET A 125 -12.33 5.35 -8.78
CA MET A 125 -11.48 4.81 -9.86
C MET A 125 -11.47 5.69 -11.12
N ASN A 126 -12.57 6.39 -11.41
CA ASN A 126 -12.69 7.34 -12.51
C ASN A 126 -11.97 8.69 -12.29
N GLU A 127 -11.43 8.94 -11.10
CA GLU A 127 -10.64 10.12 -10.72
C GLU A 127 -9.16 9.79 -10.47
N LEU A 128 -8.75 8.53 -10.55
CA LEU A 128 -7.38 8.08 -10.29
C LEU A 128 -6.33 8.72 -11.19
N TRP A 129 -6.72 9.11 -12.41
CA TRP A 129 -5.86 9.82 -13.36
C TRP A 129 -5.22 11.10 -12.77
N GLN A 130 -5.83 11.68 -11.73
CA GLN A 130 -5.28 12.85 -11.05
C GLN A 130 -3.96 12.53 -10.35
N LEU A 131 -3.81 11.35 -9.75
CA LEU A 131 -2.59 10.92 -9.04
C LEU A 131 -1.37 10.84 -9.95
N GLU A 132 -1.53 10.61 -11.26
CA GLU A 132 -0.42 10.67 -12.21
C GLU A 132 0.23 12.06 -12.23
N THR A 133 -0.56 13.11 -12.03
CA THR A 133 -0.04 14.49 -11.91
C THR A 133 0.77 14.67 -10.64
N LEU A 134 0.31 14.10 -9.52
CA LEU A 134 1.08 14.09 -8.26
C LEU A 134 2.41 13.36 -8.46
N PHE A 135 2.40 12.16 -9.04
CA PHE A 135 3.62 11.38 -9.27
C PHE A 135 4.60 12.07 -10.21
N GLN A 136 4.10 12.79 -11.22
CA GLN A 136 4.97 13.61 -12.07
C GLN A 136 5.58 14.77 -11.29
N LYS A 137 4.78 15.50 -10.49
CA LYS A 137 5.26 16.63 -9.70
C LYS A 137 6.26 16.24 -8.61
N LEU A 138 6.09 15.08 -7.99
CA LEU A 138 7.07 14.53 -7.05
C LEU A 138 8.38 14.22 -7.78
N ARG A 139 8.32 13.53 -8.93
CA ARG A 139 9.52 13.24 -9.75
C ARG A 139 10.23 14.49 -10.24
N ASP A 140 9.49 15.53 -10.64
CA ASP A 140 10.06 16.81 -11.06
C ASP A 140 10.67 17.59 -9.88
N SER A 141 10.32 17.23 -8.65
CA SER A 141 10.80 17.85 -7.40
C SER A 141 11.76 16.94 -6.65
N ASP A 142 12.60 16.21 -7.39
CA ASP A 142 13.68 15.35 -6.88
C ASP A 142 13.24 14.08 -6.13
N ALA A 143 11.98 13.65 -6.21
CA ALA A 143 11.59 12.34 -5.68
C ALA A 143 12.37 11.21 -6.37
N GLN A 144 13.09 10.42 -5.58
CA GLN A 144 13.92 9.31 -6.04
C GLN A 144 13.27 7.97 -5.69
N GLY A 145 13.07 7.14 -6.72
CA GLY A 145 12.58 5.76 -6.60
C GLY A 145 13.69 4.71 -6.52
N THR A 146 13.30 3.43 -6.61
CA THR A 146 14.14 2.25 -6.33
C THR A 146 15.39 2.16 -7.20
N HIS A 147 15.35 2.69 -8.43
CA HIS A 147 16.51 2.70 -9.34
C HIS A 147 17.65 3.62 -8.88
N ALA A 148 17.41 4.60 -8.01
CA ALA A 148 18.45 5.47 -7.47
C ALA A 148 19.29 4.78 -6.37
N SER A 149 18.74 3.74 -5.73
CA SER A 149 19.45 2.91 -4.75
C SER A 149 18.76 1.55 -4.60
N ALA A 150 19.36 0.50 -5.16
CA ALA A 150 18.87 -0.88 -5.03
C ALA A 150 18.78 -1.39 -3.56
N LYS A 151 19.35 -0.64 -2.60
CA LYS A 151 19.23 -0.89 -1.15
C LYS A 151 17.89 -0.41 -0.56
N ASN A 152 17.15 0.43 -1.29
CA ASN A 152 15.89 1.02 -0.85
C ASN A 152 14.74 0.39 -1.63
N ALA A 153 14.04 -0.53 -0.99
CA ALA A 153 12.96 -1.31 -1.56
C ALA A 153 11.63 -0.55 -1.48
N PHE A 154 11.53 0.61 -2.14
CA PHE A 154 10.33 1.44 -2.07
C PHE A 154 9.10 0.71 -2.62
N GLY A 155 8.00 0.81 -1.90
CA GLY A 155 6.71 0.23 -2.24
C GLY A 155 5.81 1.16 -3.05
N LEU A 156 5.10 0.56 -4.01
CA LEU A 156 3.80 1.06 -4.47
C LEU A 156 2.76 0.04 -3.99
N GLN A 157 1.82 0.49 -3.16
CA GLN A 157 0.70 -0.33 -2.71
C GLN A 157 -0.58 0.17 -3.36
N LEU A 158 -1.28 -0.76 -4.01
CA LEU A 158 -2.58 -0.51 -4.59
C LEU A 158 -3.63 -1.22 -3.75
N ASN A 159 -4.62 -0.48 -3.29
CA ASN A 159 -5.67 -0.98 -2.42
C ASN A 159 -7.04 -0.88 -3.11
N PRO A 160 -7.34 -1.74 -4.10
CA PRO A 160 -8.61 -1.68 -4.82
C PRO A 160 -9.74 -2.19 -3.92
N GLU A 161 -10.75 -1.34 -3.73
CA GLU A 161 -12.00 -1.69 -3.05
C GLU A 161 -12.67 -2.86 -3.77
N MET A 162 -13.19 -3.84 -3.04
CA MET A 162 -13.89 -4.98 -3.62
C MET A 162 -15.25 -4.56 -4.22
N PRO A 163 -15.69 -5.18 -5.33
CA PRO A 163 -17.04 -4.92 -5.85
C PRO A 163 -18.13 -5.41 -4.87
N ASP A 164 -17.88 -6.52 -4.17
CA ASP A 164 -18.69 -7.00 -3.06
C ASP A 164 -17.83 -7.88 -2.14
N CYS A 165 -18.35 -8.14 -0.92
CA CYS A 165 -17.67 -8.93 0.10
C CYS A 165 -18.23 -10.36 0.21
N SER A 166 -18.88 -10.88 -0.84
CA SER A 166 -19.37 -12.27 -0.85
C SER A 166 -18.20 -13.27 -0.91
N ALA A 167 -18.39 -14.44 -0.32
CA ALA A 167 -17.39 -15.50 -0.34
C ALA A 167 -17.00 -15.91 -1.77
N GLU A 168 -17.96 -15.94 -2.69
CA GLU A 168 -17.74 -16.27 -4.10
C GLU A 168 -16.82 -15.26 -4.79
N THR A 169 -17.15 -13.97 -4.70
CA THR A 169 -16.34 -12.90 -5.29
C THR A 169 -14.92 -12.88 -4.70
N ILE A 170 -14.78 -12.95 -3.38
CA ILE A 170 -13.47 -12.94 -2.72
C ILE A 170 -12.63 -14.16 -3.14
N ARG A 171 -13.23 -15.36 -3.13
CA ARG A 171 -12.60 -16.60 -3.58
C ARG A 171 -12.10 -16.47 -5.01
N ASP A 172 -12.90 -15.93 -5.91
CA ASP A 172 -12.56 -15.86 -7.33
C ASP A 172 -11.47 -14.82 -7.61
N TYR A 173 -11.45 -13.70 -6.88
CA TYR A 173 -10.33 -12.76 -6.92
C TYR A 173 -9.03 -13.38 -6.39
N LEU A 174 -9.09 -14.13 -5.29
CA LEU A 174 -7.93 -14.86 -4.77
C LEU A 174 -7.42 -15.90 -5.77
N ARG A 175 -8.32 -16.71 -6.35
CA ARG A 175 -7.98 -17.69 -7.39
C ARG A 175 -7.32 -17.03 -8.60
N ALA A 176 -7.94 -15.97 -9.12
CA ALA A 176 -7.39 -15.21 -10.25
C ALA A 176 -5.99 -14.68 -9.93
N PHE A 177 -5.81 -14.08 -8.75
CA PHE A 177 -4.51 -13.60 -8.30
C PHE A 177 -3.47 -14.72 -8.24
N LEU A 178 -3.80 -15.85 -7.62
CA LEU A 178 -2.90 -16.99 -7.48
C LEU A 178 -2.50 -17.58 -8.85
N CYS A 179 -3.44 -17.73 -9.76
CA CYS A 179 -3.19 -18.20 -11.12
C CYS A 179 -2.31 -17.24 -11.93
N LEU A 180 -2.45 -15.94 -11.68
CA LEU A 180 -1.70 -14.89 -12.40
C LEU A 180 -0.42 -14.47 -11.69
N TYR A 181 -0.12 -14.99 -10.49
CA TYR A 181 0.94 -14.47 -9.62
C TYR A 181 2.31 -14.42 -10.31
N ASP A 182 2.73 -15.52 -10.94
CA ASP A 182 4.02 -15.58 -11.63
C ASP A 182 4.08 -14.61 -12.81
N TRP A 183 2.97 -14.48 -13.56
CA TRP A 183 2.88 -13.52 -14.66
C TRP A 183 2.90 -12.07 -14.18
N LEU A 184 2.15 -11.74 -13.12
CA LEU A 184 2.14 -10.41 -12.49
C LEU A 184 3.52 -10.03 -12.00
N LYS A 185 4.21 -10.97 -11.35
CA LYS A 185 5.57 -10.78 -10.88
C LYS A 185 6.56 -10.49 -12.00
N MET A 186 6.46 -11.20 -13.13
CA MET A 186 7.25 -10.90 -14.32
C MET A 186 6.88 -9.55 -14.92
N ARG A 187 5.59 -9.20 -14.97
CA ARG A 187 5.10 -7.99 -15.62
C ARG A 187 5.45 -6.71 -14.85
N CYS A 188 5.43 -6.78 -13.51
CA CYS A 188 5.79 -5.67 -12.62
C CYS A 188 7.31 -5.48 -12.48
N ASP A 189 8.13 -6.34 -13.09
CA ASP A 189 9.59 -6.30 -12.96
C ASP A 189 10.04 -6.15 -11.50
N VAL A 190 9.44 -6.94 -10.62
CA VAL A 190 9.67 -6.81 -9.17
C VAL A 190 11.10 -7.22 -8.86
N ASP A 191 11.90 -6.21 -8.53
CA ASP A 191 13.33 -6.36 -8.30
C ASP A 191 13.61 -7.42 -7.22
N PHE A 192 14.60 -8.27 -7.44
CA PHE A 192 14.87 -9.42 -6.56
C PHE A 192 15.26 -8.97 -5.14
N SER A 193 15.79 -7.75 -5.00
CA SER A 193 16.12 -7.10 -3.72
C SER A 193 14.89 -6.87 -2.83
N ARG A 194 13.69 -6.65 -3.41
CA ARG A 194 12.44 -6.46 -2.66
C ARG A 194 11.96 -7.71 -1.94
N ARG A 195 12.46 -8.90 -2.31
CA ARG A 195 12.11 -10.17 -1.64
C ARG A 195 12.68 -10.27 -0.22
N LEU A 196 13.73 -9.53 0.08
CA LEU A 196 14.35 -9.54 1.41
C LEU A 196 13.70 -8.54 2.38
N THR A 197 12.90 -7.58 1.90
CA THR A 197 12.53 -6.38 2.67
C THR A 197 11.03 -6.07 2.74
N SER A 198 10.22 -6.44 1.76
CA SER A 198 8.96 -5.69 1.47
C SER A 198 7.64 -6.42 1.69
N TYR A 199 7.60 -7.47 2.51
CA TYR A 199 6.33 -8.13 2.86
C TYR A 199 5.55 -8.72 1.65
N VAL A 200 6.24 -9.28 0.66
CA VAL A 200 5.65 -9.77 -0.62
C VAL A 200 5.73 -11.30 -0.74
N ASP A 201 5.65 -12.01 0.38
CA ASP A 201 5.81 -13.46 0.37
C ASP A 201 4.73 -14.12 -0.51
N PRO A 202 5.10 -15.13 -1.32
CA PRO A 202 4.14 -15.91 -2.07
C PRO A 202 3.26 -16.72 -1.11
N PHE A 203 2.07 -17.08 -1.58
CA PHE A 203 1.20 -17.99 -0.84
C PHE A 203 1.81 -19.39 -0.75
N GLY A 204 1.65 -20.04 0.41
CA GLY A 204 2.11 -21.41 0.63
C GLY A 204 1.39 -22.39 -0.30
N LYS A 205 2.13 -23.42 -0.78
CA LYS A 205 1.60 -24.39 -1.77
C LYS A 205 0.32 -25.08 -1.32
N ASP A 206 0.16 -25.33 -0.02
CA ASP A 206 -1.02 -26.03 0.51
C ASP A 206 -2.27 -25.15 0.49
N TYR A 207 -2.13 -23.86 0.79
CA TYR A 207 -3.21 -22.88 0.64
C TYR A 207 -3.63 -22.72 -0.83
N VAL A 208 -2.63 -22.64 -1.73
CA VAL A 208 -2.88 -22.57 -3.18
C VAL A 208 -3.64 -23.82 -3.64
N ARG A 209 -3.23 -25.02 -3.21
CA ARG A 209 -3.93 -26.27 -3.52
C ARG A 209 -5.35 -26.27 -2.99
N LEU A 210 -5.60 -25.78 -1.77
CA LEU A 210 -6.93 -25.69 -1.18
C LEU A 210 -7.83 -24.79 -2.03
N LEU A 211 -7.41 -23.54 -2.28
CA LEU A 211 -8.21 -22.58 -3.04
C LEU A 211 -8.51 -23.04 -4.47
N LEU A 212 -7.56 -23.73 -5.13
CA LEU A 212 -7.71 -24.15 -6.53
C LEU A 212 -8.49 -25.45 -6.72
N LYS A 213 -8.96 -26.12 -5.66
CA LYS A 213 -9.89 -27.26 -5.81
C LYS A 213 -11.18 -26.80 -6.48
N ALA A 214 -11.64 -27.55 -7.48
CA ALA A 214 -12.82 -27.19 -8.28
C ALA A 214 -14.11 -27.10 -7.46
N ASP A 215 -14.22 -27.94 -6.43
CA ASP A 215 -15.36 -28.03 -5.50
C ASP A 215 -15.21 -27.13 -4.26
N TYR A 216 -14.13 -26.36 -4.15
CA TYR A 216 -13.97 -25.41 -3.05
C TYR A 216 -14.94 -24.24 -3.22
N ALA A 217 -16.02 -24.28 -2.45
CA ALA A 217 -17.11 -23.31 -2.39
C ALA A 217 -17.43 -22.99 -0.92
N PRO A 218 -16.50 -22.33 -0.20
CA PRO A 218 -16.70 -22.00 1.20
C PRO A 218 -17.80 -20.95 1.35
N ASP A 219 -18.46 -20.93 2.51
CA ASP A 219 -19.12 -19.71 2.96
C ASP A 219 -18.07 -18.69 3.44
N ILE A 220 -18.52 -17.50 3.84
CA ILE A 220 -17.58 -16.42 4.22
C ILE A 220 -16.77 -16.77 5.46
N ASN A 221 -17.35 -17.53 6.40
CA ASN A 221 -16.70 -17.91 7.64
C ASN A 221 -15.56 -18.89 7.38
N GLN A 222 -15.83 -19.94 6.59
CA GLN A 222 -14.84 -20.93 6.19
C GLN A 222 -13.72 -20.28 5.36
N LEU A 223 -14.04 -19.35 4.46
CA LEU A 223 -13.04 -18.65 3.67
C LEU A 223 -12.08 -17.82 4.54
N ILE A 224 -12.61 -17.14 5.58
CA ILE A 224 -11.79 -16.39 6.54
C ILE A 224 -10.92 -17.36 7.35
N ASP A 225 -11.50 -18.42 7.90
CA ASP A 225 -10.78 -19.39 8.72
C ASP A 225 -9.66 -20.06 7.93
N ASP A 226 -9.93 -20.49 6.71
CA ASP A 226 -8.94 -21.06 5.79
C ASP A 226 -7.85 -20.04 5.44
N TYR A 227 -8.18 -18.75 5.25
CA TYR A 227 -7.12 -17.77 5.03
C TYR A 227 -6.24 -17.60 6.27
N LEU A 228 -6.84 -17.51 7.46
CA LEU A 228 -6.13 -17.28 8.72
C LEU A 228 -5.29 -18.48 9.16
N GLU A 229 -5.71 -19.71 8.84
CA GLU A 229 -4.92 -20.92 9.11
C GLU A 229 -3.57 -20.87 8.36
N TYR A 230 -3.58 -20.44 7.10
CA TYR A 230 -2.39 -20.48 6.23
C TYR A 230 -1.64 -19.14 6.14
N ASN A 231 -2.33 -18.02 6.40
CA ASN A 231 -1.84 -16.67 6.17
C ASN A 231 -2.22 -15.68 7.30
N PRO A 232 -1.92 -15.97 8.59
CA PRO A 232 -2.20 -15.05 9.70
C PRO A 232 -1.19 -13.88 9.77
N THR A 233 -0.89 -13.27 8.63
CA THR A 233 0.16 -12.27 8.49
C THR A 233 -0.18 -11.25 7.42
N ARG A 234 0.25 -10.00 7.65
CA ARG A 234 0.25 -8.95 6.64
C ARG A 234 1.30 -9.20 5.55
N ASN A 235 2.24 -10.12 5.77
CA ASN A 235 3.31 -10.45 4.83
C ASN A 235 2.81 -11.33 3.67
N ARG A 236 2.04 -10.74 2.75
CA ARG A 236 1.60 -11.39 1.52
C ARG A 236 1.58 -10.39 0.37
N ALA A 237 1.88 -10.89 -0.82
CA ALA A 237 1.76 -10.14 -2.06
C ALA A 237 0.34 -9.59 -2.32
N LEU A 238 -0.67 -10.29 -1.79
CA LEU A 238 -2.05 -9.84 -1.68
C LEU A 238 -2.51 -10.09 -0.24
N ASP A 239 -2.52 -9.06 0.59
CA ASP A 239 -2.93 -9.14 1.99
C ASP A 239 -4.45 -8.93 2.11
N MET A 240 -5.13 -9.90 2.72
CA MET A 240 -6.57 -9.94 2.87
C MET A 240 -7.04 -9.62 4.30
N LEU A 241 -6.14 -9.49 5.26
CA LEU A 241 -6.50 -9.22 6.66
C LEU A 241 -7.38 -7.97 6.81
N PRO A 242 -7.15 -6.88 6.08
CA PRO A 242 -7.98 -5.67 6.15
C PRO A 242 -9.41 -5.89 5.66
N LEU A 243 -9.59 -6.67 4.59
CA LEU A 243 -10.89 -7.07 4.08
C LEU A 243 -11.61 -7.99 5.07
N PHE A 244 -10.92 -9.00 5.61
CA PHE A 244 -11.54 -9.91 6.57
C PHE A 244 -11.83 -9.25 7.91
N SER A 245 -11.05 -8.27 8.33
CA SER A 245 -11.35 -7.41 9.49
C SER A 245 -12.59 -6.53 9.24
N HIS A 246 -12.81 -6.08 8.01
CA HIS A 246 -14.05 -5.38 7.64
C HIS A 246 -15.29 -6.27 7.69
N ILE A 247 -15.15 -7.56 7.39
CA ILE A 247 -16.26 -8.52 7.37
C ILE A 247 -16.56 -9.07 8.77
N ASP A 248 -15.52 -9.49 9.51
CA ASP A 248 -15.63 -10.08 10.85
C ASP A 248 -14.32 -9.82 11.64
N ASP A 249 -14.21 -8.62 12.23
CA ASP A 249 -13.05 -8.24 13.03
C ASP A 249 -12.88 -9.17 14.24
N GLU A 250 -13.96 -9.58 14.90
CA GLU A 250 -13.88 -10.43 16.09
C GLU A 250 -13.21 -11.78 15.75
N ARG A 251 -13.61 -12.43 14.66
CA ARG A 251 -13.00 -13.66 14.17
C ARG A 251 -11.53 -13.45 13.82
N LEU A 252 -11.20 -12.38 13.10
CA LEU A 252 -9.81 -12.08 12.73
C LEU A 252 -8.93 -11.85 13.95
N ARG A 253 -9.41 -11.10 14.95
CA ARG A 253 -8.65 -10.76 16.16
C ARG A 253 -8.40 -11.95 17.08
N ARG A 254 -9.06 -13.09 16.89
CA ARG A 254 -8.71 -14.34 17.58
C ARG A 254 -7.36 -14.89 17.12
N SER A 255 -7.01 -14.70 15.84
CA SER A 255 -5.78 -15.21 15.24
C SER A 255 -4.71 -14.13 15.05
N VAL A 256 -5.10 -12.87 14.84
CA VAL A 256 -4.18 -11.76 14.51
C VAL A 256 -4.27 -10.65 15.55
N LYS A 257 -3.15 -10.36 16.22
CA LYS A 257 -3.02 -9.30 17.24
C LYS A 257 -2.34 -8.03 16.73
N ASP A 258 -2.15 -7.89 15.42
CA ASP A 258 -1.47 -6.75 14.82
C ASP A 258 -2.42 -5.55 14.69
N ASP A 259 -2.20 -4.51 15.50
CA ASP A 259 -3.02 -3.28 15.51
C ASP A 259 -2.90 -2.43 14.24
N ARG A 260 -1.93 -2.75 13.38
CA ARG A 260 -1.76 -2.12 12.05
C ARG A 260 -2.78 -2.64 11.04
N VAL A 261 -3.46 -3.76 11.32
CA VAL A 261 -4.59 -4.20 10.50
C VAL A 261 -5.76 -3.26 10.76
N LYS A 262 -6.10 -2.44 9.77
CA LYS A 262 -7.28 -1.56 9.80
C LYS A 262 -8.35 -2.14 8.88
N ALA A 263 -9.58 -2.26 9.39
CA ALA A 263 -10.72 -2.77 8.65
C ALA A 263 -11.02 -1.88 7.44
N ARG A 264 -10.93 -2.43 6.23
CA ARG A 264 -11.32 -1.74 5.00
C ARG A 264 -11.76 -2.74 3.91
N PRO A 265 -12.79 -2.45 3.09
CA PRO A 265 -13.33 -3.37 2.07
C PRO A 265 -12.44 -3.45 0.83
N THR A 266 -11.13 -3.67 0.99
CA THR A 266 -10.14 -3.62 -0.09
C THR A 266 -9.16 -4.77 -0.01
N LEU A 267 -8.65 -5.15 -1.18
CA LEU A 267 -7.44 -5.96 -1.28
C LEU A 267 -6.23 -5.09 -0.92
N HIS A 268 -5.21 -5.62 -0.26
CA HIS A 268 -3.91 -4.94 -0.14
C HIS A 268 -2.93 -5.56 -1.13
N TYR A 269 -2.74 -4.92 -2.28
CA TYR A 269 -1.90 -5.43 -3.36
C TYR A 269 -0.53 -4.76 -3.36
N ARG A 270 0.53 -5.54 -3.09
CA ARG A 270 1.90 -5.05 -2.81
C ARG A 270 2.96 -5.46 -3.84
N LEU A 271 2.56 -6.10 -4.95
CA LEU A 271 3.49 -6.38 -6.06
C LEU A 271 3.85 -5.18 -6.95
N PRO A 272 3.03 -4.12 -7.12
CA PRO A 272 3.37 -3.03 -8.03
C PRO A 272 4.74 -2.41 -7.76
N ASN A 273 5.37 -1.91 -8.83
CA ASN A 273 6.67 -1.25 -8.87
C ASN A 273 6.55 0.02 -9.71
#